data_AF-A0A497L5E6-F1
#
_entry.id   AF-A0A497L5E6-F1
#
_cell.length_a   1.000
_cell.length_b   1.000
_cell.length_c   1.000
_cell.angle_alpha   90.00
_cell.angle_beta   90.00
_cell.angle_gamma   90.00
#
_symmetry.space_group_name_H-M   'P 1'
#
loop_
_entity.id
_entity.type
_entity.pdbx_description
1 polymer ?
#
loop_
_entity_poly.entity_id
_entity_poly.type
_entity_poly.pdbx_seq_one_letter_code
_entity_poly.pdbx_strand_id
1 'polypeptide(L)'
;SEVGVPRECWVNKDRPFEAICNPVGQALILNALGTELNLAVGLCVGHDSLFYRYSKAPVVTLIAKDRVTGHNPAVVLYSGYYRRALGIP
;
A
#
# COMPACT_ATOMS: atom_id res chain seq x y z
N SER A 1 -4.45 -18.99 9.48
CA SER A 1 -2.98 -19.01 9.65
C SER A 1 -2.23 -18.92 8.31
N GLU A 2 -2.86 -18.52 7.20
CA GLU A 2 -2.25 -18.52 5.85
C GLU A 2 -1.83 -17.15 5.31
N VAL A 3 -2.01 -16.06 6.07
CA VAL A 3 -1.89 -14.69 5.52
C VAL A 3 -0.47 -14.11 5.67
N GLY A 4 0.54 -14.98 5.70
CA GLY A 4 1.96 -14.60 5.84
C GLY A 4 2.77 -14.98 4.60
N VAL A 5 3.90 -14.32 4.39
CA VAL A 5 4.83 -14.69 3.31
C VAL A 5 5.50 -16.03 3.65
N PRO A 6 5.50 -17.02 2.74
CA PRO A 6 6.18 -18.30 2.95
C PRO A 6 7.66 -18.14 3.27
N ARG A 7 8.24 -19.03 4.07
CA ARG A 7 9.61 -18.88 4.60
C ARG A 7 10.67 -18.90 3.51
N GLU A 8 10.39 -19.56 2.39
CA GLU A 8 11.21 -19.58 1.18
C GLU A 8 11.41 -18.18 0.58
N CYS A 9 10.44 -17.28 0.78
CA CYS A 9 10.44 -15.91 0.27
C CYS A 9 10.99 -14.88 1.27
N TRP A 10 11.44 -15.31 2.45
CA TRP A 10 11.97 -14.38 3.46
C TRP A 10 13.32 -13.81 3.03
N VAL A 11 13.52 -12.51 3.29
CA VAL A 11 14.76 -11.79 2.92
C VAL A 11 15.94 -12.24 3.78
N ASN A 12 15.69 -12.58 5.04
CA ASN A 12 16.68 -13.24 5.91
C ASN A 12 16.00 -14.43 6.58
N LYS A 13 16.56 -15.61 6.34
CA LYS A 13 16.00 -16.92 6.71
C LYS A 13 16.40 -17.38 8.12
N ASP A 14 17.42 -16.73 8.69
CA ASP A 14 18.02 -17.06 9.99
C ASP A 14 17.27 -16.41 11.15
N ARG A 15 16.48 -15.35 10.88
CA ARG A 15 15.63 -14.72 11.89
C ARG A 15 14.40 -15.59 12.24
N PRO A 16 13.96 -15.59 13.51
CA PRO A 16 12.82 -16.39 13.95
C PRO A 16 11.48 -15.88 13.41
N PHE A 17 11.42 -14.62 12.99
CA PHE A 17 10.22 -13.95 12.49
C PHE A 17 10.59 -12.84 11.50
N GLU A 18 9.83 -12.73 10.41
CA GLU A 18 9.89 -11.61 9.48
C GLU A 18 8.61 -10.79 9.58
N ALA A 19 8.74 -9.60 10.20
CA ALA A 19 7.63 -8.67 10.31
C ALA A 19 7.31 -8.05 8.95
N ILE A 20 6.07 -8.23 8.49
CA ILE A 20 5.57 -7.62 7.26
C ILE A 20 4.18 -7.02 7.49
N CYS A 21 3.81 -6.06 6.65
CA CYS A 21 2.44 -5.55 6.61
C CYS A 21 1.49 -6.63 6.08
N ASN A 22 0.31 -6.79 6.68
CA ASN A 22 -0.73 -7.71 6.23
C ASN A 22 -2.01 -6.94 5.81
N PRO A 23 -2.08 -6.45 4.56
CA PRO A 23 -3.23 -5.66 4.09
C PRO A 23 -4.54 -6.46 4.08
N VAL A 24 -4.47 -7.78 3.80
CA VAL A 24 -5.65 -8.66 3.80
C VAL A 24 -6.20 -8.81 5.21
N GLY A 25 -5.33 -9.07 6.19
CA GLY A 25 -5.72 -9.17 7.60
C GLY A 25 -6.34 -7.89 8.13
N GLN A 26 -5.79 -6.72 7.76
CA GLN A 26 -6.36 -5.42 8.12
C GLN A 26 -7.78 -5.24 7.53
N ALA A 27 -7.97 -5.59 6.25
CA ALA A 27 -9.30 -5.52 5.62
C ALA A 27 -10.31 -6.44 6.31
N LEU A 28 -9.92 -7.68 6.67
CA LEU A 28 -10.78 -8.63 7.37
C LEU A 28 -11.19 -8.14 8.77
N ILE A 29 -10.27 -7.50 9.50
CA ILE A 29 -10.58 -6.90 10.81
C ILE A 29 -11.62 -5.77 10.63
N LEU A 30 -11.41 -4.88 9.67
CA LEU A 30 -12.34 -3.76 9.43
C LEU A 30 -13.72 -4.26 8.96
N ASN A 31 -13.75 -5.32 8.15
CA ASN A 31 -14.99 -6.00 7.77
C ASN A 31 -15.73 -6.59 8.99
N ALA A 32 -15.00 -7.19 9.94
CA ALA A 32 -15.58 -7.74 11.16
C ALA A 32 -16.11 -6.65 12.10
N LEU A 33 -15.47 -5.47 12.09
CA LEU A 33 -15.93 -4.28 12.80
C LEU A 33 -17.10 -3.57 12.10
N GLY A 34 -17.48 -4.00 10.90
CA GLY A 34 -18.61 -3.43 10.16
C GLY A 34 -18.37 -1.98 9.72
N THR A 35 -17.14 -1.62 9.34
CA THR A 35 -16.88 -0.28 8.82
C THR A 35 -17.66 -0.02 7.54
N GLU A 36 -18.14 1.21 7.35
CA GLU A 36 -18.95 1.61 6.18
C GLU A 36 -18.11 2.32 5.11
N LEU A 37 -16.93 2.83 5.49
CA LEU A 37 -15.96 3.48 4.62
C LEU A 37 -14.57 3.31 5.23
N ASN A 38 -13.57 3.02 4.40
CA ASN A 38 -12.18 2.98 4.81
C ASN A 38 -11.36 4.04 4.05
N LEU A 39 -10.42 4.68 4.74
CA LEU A 39 -9.49 5.64 4.14
C LEU A 39 -8.10 5.02 4.04
N ALA A 40 -7.56 4.95 2.83
CA ALA A 40 -6.18 4.53 2.58
C ALA A 40 -5.26 5.75 2.59
N VAL A 41 -4.23 5.71 3.43
CA VAL A 41 -3.28 6.81 3.63
C VAL A 41 -1.85 6.29 3.46
N GLY A 42 -1.18 6.71 2.39
CA GLY A 42 0.25 6.45 2.20
C GLY A 42 0.60 4.97 2.08
N LEU A 43 -0.28 4.17 1.51
CA LEU A 43 -0.03 2.76 1.20
C LEU A 43 0.64 2.59 -0.16
N CYS A 44 1.45 1.53 -0.28
CA CYS A 44 2.10 1.17 -1.55
C CYS A 44 1.09 0.49 -2.47
N VAL A 45 1.23 0.67 -3.79
CA VAL A 45 0.28 0.21 -4.83
C VAL A 45 -0.12 -1.27 -4.68
N GLY A 46 0.84 -2.14 -4.32
CA GLY A 46 0.59 -3.56 -4.10
C GLY A 46 -0.21 -3.86 -2.82
N HIS A 47 0.04 -3.13 -1.73
CA HIS A 47 -0.73 -3.28 -0.50
C HIS A 47 -2.15 -2.72 -0.66
N ASP A 48 -2.29 -1.60 -1.37
CA ASP A 48 -3.58 -0.99 -1.71
C ASP A 48 -4.45 -1.95 -2.50
N SER A 49 -3.91 -2.53 -3.56
CA SER A 49 -4.66 -3.45 -4.42
C SER A 49 -5.21 -4.66 -3.65
N LEU A 50 -4.40 -5.22 -2.73
CA LEU A 50 -4.85 -6.32 -1.87
C LEU A 50 -5.89 -5.82 -0.85
N PHE A 51 -5.66 -4.72 -0.16
CA PHE A 51 -6.62 -4.18 0.79
C PHE A 51 -7.98 -3.90 0.13
N TYR A 52 -7.99 -3.23 -1.02
CA TYR A 52 -9.21 -2.91 -1.78
C TYR A 52 -9.96 -4.18 -2.20
N ARG A 53 -9.25 -5.22 -2.63
CA ARG A 53 -9.86 -6.49 -3.04
C ARG A 53 -10.61 -7.18 -1.90
N TYR A 54 -10.10 -7.09 -0.67
CA TYR A 54 -10.66 -7.81 0.48
C TYR A 54 -11.54 -6.93 1.39
N SER A 55 -11.57 -5.62 1.17
CA SER A 55 -12.48 -4.72 1.89
C SER A 55 -13.91 -4.88 1.37
N LYS A 56 -14.88 -5.03 2.28
CA LYS A 56 -16.31 -5.03 1.95
C LYS A 56 -16.86 -3.62 1.80
N ALA A 57 -16.32 -2.69 2.59
CA ALA A 57 -16.64 -1.28 2.49
C ALA A 57 -15.88 -0.63 1.34
N PRO A 58 -16.43 0.42 0.71
CA PRO A 58 -15.65 1.25 -0.21
C PRO A 58 -14.39 1.78 0.47
N VAL A 59 -13.32 1.88 -0.30
CA VAL A 59 -12.05 2.43 0.17
C VAL A 59 -11.69 3.63 -0.68
N VAL A 60 -11.36 4.74 -0.02
CA VAL A 60 -10.92 5.97 -0.66
C VAL A 60 -9.45 6.20 -0.36
N THR A 61 -8.63 6.32 -1.40
CA THR A 61 -7.24 6.73 -1.27
C THR A 61 -7.19 8.23 -1.00
N LEU A 62 -6.86 8.62 0.23
CA LEU A 62 -6.71 10.04 0.59
C LEU A 62 -5.33 10.57 0.22
N ILE A 63 -4.28 9.76 0.42
CA ILE A 63 -2.89 10.11 0.10
C ILE A 63 -2.25 8.91 -0.59
N ALA A 64 -1.82 9.06 -1.83
CA ALA A 64 -1.03 8.04 -2.51
C ALA A 64 0.41 8.04 -1.98
N LYS A 65 0.96 6.86 -1.67
CA LYS A 65 2.38 6.79 -1.29
C LYS A 65 3.26 7.03 -2.50
N ASP A 66 3.88 8.20 -2.52
CA ASP A 66 4.92 8.50 -3.49
C ASP A 66 6.12 9.10 -2.77
N ARG A 67 7.17 8.28 -2.60
CA ARG A 67 8.41 8.75 -1.96
C ARG A 67 9.18 9.72 -2.85
N VAL A 68 9.03 9.60 -4.17
CA VAL A 68 9.76 10.42 -5.15
C VAL A 68 9.19 11.83 -5.18
N THR A 69 7.87 11.96 -5.14
CA THR A 69 7.19 13.26 -5.25
C THR A 69 6.68 13.82 -3.92
N GLY A 70 7.00 13.16 -2.80
CA GLY A 70 6.53 13.60 -1.48
C GLY A 70 5.02 13.45 -1.30
N HIS A 71 4.44 12.37 -1.81
CA HIS A 71 3.01 12.05 -1.79
C HIS A 71 2.15 12.97 -2.68
N ASN A 72 2.77 13.64 -3.66
CA ASN A 72 2.09 14.46 -4.66
C ASN A 72 2.40 13.94 -6.07
N PRO A 73 1.82 12.80 -6.48
CA PRO A 73 2.15 12.18 -7.77
C PRO A 73 1.83 13.10 -8.97
N ALA A 74 0.87 14.02 -8.82
CA ALA A 74 0.52 14.98 -9.86
C ALA A 74 1.63 16.01 -10.15
N VAL A 75 2.60 16.21 -9.23
CA VAL A 75 3.70 17.18 -9.41
C VAL A 75 4.50 16.94 -10.68
N VAL A 76 4.56 15.69 -11.13
CA VAL A 76 5.26 15.28 -12.35
C VAL A 76 4.62 15.89 -13.60
N LEU A 77 3.32 16.20 -13.57
CA LEU A 77 2.60 16.76 -14.70
C LEU A 77 2.90 18.25 -14.91
N TYR A 78 3.14 18.99 -13.82
CA TYR A 78 3.23 20.46 -13.87
C TYR A 78 4.59 21.02 -13.42
N SER A 79 5.49 20.22 -12.84
CA SER A 79 6.83 20.67 -12.45
C SER A 79 7.90 20.23 -13.45
N GLY A 80 8.51 21.19 -14.13
CA GLY A 80 9.62 20.94 -15.05
C GLY A 80 10.86 20.32 -14.38
N TYR A 81 11.02 20.53 -13.06
CA TYR A 81 12.08 19.86 -12.30
C TYR A 81 11.87 18.34 -12.28
N TYR A 82 10.67 17.88 -11.91
CA TYR A 82 10.36 16.46 -11.83
C TYR A 82 10.27 15.79 -13.21
N ARG A 83 9.77 16.48 -14.25
CA ARG A 83 9.81 15.95 -15.63
C ARG A 83 11.24 15.67 -16.08
N ARG A 84 12.17 16.61 -15.85
CA ARG A 84 13.60 16.40 -16.17
C ARG A 84 14.22 15.29 -15.33
N ALA A 85 13.97 15.27 -14.02
CA ALA A 85 14.53 14.27 -13.12
C ALA A 85 14.08 12.83 -13.45
N LEU A 86 12.87 12.67 -13.99
CA LEU A 86 12.28 11.37 -14.33
C LEU A 86 12.37 11.01 -15.83
N GLY A 87 13.01 11.85 -16.65
CA GLY A 87 13.15 11.61 -18.09
C GLY A 87 11.82 11.62 -18.86
N ILE A 88 10.83 12.36 -18.36
CA ILE A 88 9.52 12.47 -18.98
C ILE A 88 9.59 13.63 -19.99
N PRO A 89 9.35 13.36 -21.30
CA PRO A 89 9.40 14.38 -22.34
C PRO A 89 8.44 15.53 -22.05
#